data_AF-A0A3N5JSS4-F1
#
_entry.id   AF-A0A3N5JSS4-F1
#
_cell.length_a   1.000
_cell.length_b   1.000
_cell.length_c   1.000
_cell.angle_alpha   90.00
_cell.angle_beta   90.00
_cell.angle_gamma   90.00
#
_symmetry.space_group_name_H-M   'P 1'
#
loop_
_entity.id
_entity.type
_entity.pdbx_description
1 polymer ?
#
loop_
_entity_poly.entity_id
_entity_poly.type
_entity_poly.pdbx_seq_one_letter_code
_entity_poly.pdbx_strand_id
1 'polypeptide(L)'
;MSPFLAYVSMVCLAALLVASAVCLYRLALGPTAADRAVAFDTLVAVFIGVVCVLCIRWDSVLYFDAVWILTLVGFLGSVSIARFLERGRVF
;
A
#
# COMPACT_ATOMS: atom_id res chain seq x y z
N MET A 1 17.77 -12.57 14.41
CA MET A 1 17.08 -11.28 14.71
C MET A 1 17.25 -10.95 16.19
N SER A 2 17.55 -9.70 16.53
CA SER A 2 17.53 -9.26 17.94
C SER A 2 16.09 -9.27 18.48
N PRO A 3 15.88 -9.56 19.78
CA PRO A 3 14.53 -9.63 20.36
C PRO A 3 13.78 -8.29 20.25
N PHE A 4 14.51 -7.18 20.26
CA PHE A 4 13.97 -5.84 20.02
C PHE A 4 13.36 -5.69 18.62
N LEU A 5 14.10 -6.09 17.57
CA LEU A 5 13.62 -5.99 16.19
C LEU A 5 12.39 -6.86 15.93
N ALA A 6 12.32 -8.02 16.60
CA ALA A 6 11.17 -8.92 16.50
C ALA A 6 9.89 -8.30 17.09
N TYR A 7 9.99 -7.58 18.20
CA TYR A 7 8.85 -6.88 18.82
C TYR A 7 8.40 -5.69 17.96
N VAL A 8 9.33 -4.84 17.52
CA VAL A 8 9.03 -3.66 16.70
C VAL A 8 8.34 -4.05 15.39
N SER A 9 8.88 -5.04 14.67
CA SER A 9 8.27 -5.48 13.41
C SER A 9 6.88 -6.09 13.61
N MET A 10 6.59 -6.72 14.75
CA MET A 10 5.26 -7.23 15.06
C MET A 10 4.25 -6.09 15.31
N VAL A 11 4.67 -5.05 16.04
CA VAL A 11 3.87 -3.83 16.24
C VAL A 11 3.62 -3.13 14.90
N CYS A 12 4.63 -3.01 14.03
CA CYS A 12 4.47 -2.45 12.69
C CYS A 12 3.46 -3.24 11.85
N LEU A 13 3.54 -4.57 11.83
CA LEU A 13 2.58 -5.41 11.09
C LEU A 13 1.16 -5.25 11.63
N ALA A 14 0.98 -5.19 12.95
CA ALA A 14 -0.33 -4.96 13.55
C ALA A 14 -0.90 -3.58 13.14
N ALA A 15 -0.09 -2.52 13.19
CA ALA A 15 -0.51 -1.19 12.76
C ALA A 15 -0.86 -1.13 11.27
N LEU A 16 -0.07 -1.80 10.40
CA LEU A 16 -0.34 -1.88 8.97
C LEU A 16 -1.60 -2.69 8.65
N LEU A 17 -1.90 -3.73 9.44
CA LEU A 17 -3.14 -4.50 9.32
C LEU A 17 -4.37 -3.65 9.69
N VAL A 18 -4.27 -2.82 10.72
CA VAL A 18 -5.33 -1.86 11.06
C VAL A 18 -5.47 -0.82 9.95
N ALA A 19 -4.36 -0.29 9.44
CA ALA A 19 -4.38 0.68 8.34
C ALA A 19 -5.02 0.10 7.06
N SER A 20 -4.71 -1.15 6.71
CA SER A 20 -5.30 -1.81 5.53
C SER A 20 -6.81 -2.02 5.70
N ALA A 21 -7.27 -2.41 6.90
CA ALA A 21 -8.70 -2.54 7.19
C ALA A 21 -9.44 -1.19 7.05
N VAL A 22 -8.86 -0.10 7.55
CA VAL A 22 -9.42 1.25 7.41
C VAL A 22 -9.45 1.70 5.95
N CYS A 23 -8.40 1.42 5.17
CA CYS A 23 -8.35 1.74 3.75
C CYS A 23 -9.41 0.94 2.97
N LEU A 24 -9.57 -0.35 3.25
CA LEU A 24 -10.61 -1.19 2.64
C LEU A 24 -12.02 -0.69 2.98
N TYR A 25 -12.24 -0.29 4.22
CA TYR A 25 -13.51 0.33 4.63
C TYR A 25 -13.80 1.60 3.83
N ARG A 26 -12.83 2.51 3.70
CA ARG A 26 -12.97 3.73 2.89
C ARG A 26 -13.10 3.46 1.40
N LEU A 27 -12.45 2.43 0.87
CA LEU A 27 -12.56 2.02 -0.52
C LEU A 27 -13.99 1.54 -0.84
N ALA A 28 -14.60 0.78 0.07
CA ALA A 28 -15.96 0.25 -0.10
C ALA A 28 -17.05 1.32 0.07
N LEU A 29 -16.94 2.18 1.09
CA LEU A 29 -17.98 3.14 1.48
C LEU A 29 -17.69 4.59 1.07
N GLY A 30 -16.61 4.83 0.32
CA GLY A 30 -16.23 6.17 -0.14
C GLY A 30 -17.37 6.84 -0.93
N PRO A 31 -17.74 8.09 -0.62
CA PRO A 31 -18.87 8.77 -1.26
C PRO A 31 -18.54 9.24 -2.68
N THR A 32 -17.29 9.65 -2.94
CA THR A 32 -16.84 10.09 -4.26
C THR A 32 -15.88 9.08 -4.90
N ALA A 33 -15.80 9.08 -6.23
CA ALA A 33 -14.82 8.28 -6.96
C ALA A 33 -13.38 8.68 -6.61
N ALA A 34 -13.14 9.97 -6.33
CA ALA A 34 -11.85 10.48 -5.87
C ALA A 34 -11.46 9.92 -4.50
N ASP A 35 -12.40 9.87 -3.53
CA ASP A 35 -12.12 9.31 -2.20
C ASP A 35 -11.73 7.83 -2.28
N ARG A 36 -12.42 7.07 -3.14
CA ARG A 36 -12.10 5.66 -3.38
C ARG A 36 -10.74 5.49 -4.06
N ALA A 37 -10.39 6.38 -5.00
CA ALA A 37 -9.10 6.37 -5.65
C ALA A 37 -7.94 6.61 -4.67
N VAL A 38 -8.08 7.61 -3.78
CA VAL A 38 -7.08 7.89 -2.75
C VAL A 38 -6.99 6.74 -1.74
N ALA A 39 -8.14 6.15 -1.36
CA ALA A 39 -8.14 4.98 -0.47
C ALA A 39 -7.41 3.78 -1.10
N PHE A 40 -7.59 3.56 -2.41
CA PHE A 40 -6.87 2.52 -3.15
C PHE A 40 -5.36 2.78 -3.22
N ASP A 41 -4.95 4.01 -3.55
CA ASP A 41 -3.54 4.41 -3.57
C ASP A 41 -2.87 4.19 -2.20
N THR A 42 -3.56 4.61 -1.14
CA THR A 42 -3.10 4.39 0.23
C THR A 42 -3.00 2.91 0.58
N LEU A 43 -3.95 2.08 0.11
CA LEU A 43 -3.93 0.64 0.32
C LEU A 43 -2.71 -0.02 -0.34
N VAL A 44 -2.34 0.41 -1.56
CA VAL A 44 -1.13 -0.07 -2.25
C VAL A 44 0.13 0.30 -1.44
N ALA A 45 0.21 1.53 -0.93
CA ALA A 45 1.33 1.96 -0.08
C ALA A 45 1.44 1.16 1.22
N VAL A 46 0.30 0.87 1.88
CA VAL A 46 0.26 0.00 3.07
C VAL A 46 0.75 -1.41 2.72
N PHE A 47 0.34 -1.94 1.56
CA PHE A 47 0.76 -3.27 1.11
C PHE A 47 2.27 -3.35 0.87
N ILE A 48 2.85 -2.32 0.25
CA ILE A 48 4.32 -2.18 0.10
C ILE A 48 4.99 -2.18 1.48
N GLY A 49 4.45 -1.43 2.44
CA GLY A 49 4.95 -1.43 3.83
C GLY A 49 4.94 -2.81 4.49
N VAL A 50 3.88 -3.59 4.29
CA VAL A 50 3.78 -4.97 4.82
C VAL A 50 4.88 -5.85 4.22
N VAL A 51 5.07 -5.81 2.91
CA VAL A 51 6.12 -6.60 2.23
C VAL A 51 7.51 -6.20 2.73
N CYS A 52 7.79 -4.91 2.89
CA CYS A 52 9.07 -4.44 3.41
C CYS A 52 9.35 -4.95 4.84
N VAL A 53 8.35 -4.93 5.73
CA VAL A 53 8.52 -5.45 7.09
C VAL A 53 8.73 -6.97 7.08
N LEU A 54 8.06 -7.70 6.18
CA LEU A 54 8.28 -9.14 6.00
C LEU A 54 9.69 -9.46 5.47
N CYS A 55 10.23 -8.67 4.53
CA CYS A 55 11.62 -8.81 4.07
C CYS A 55 12.61 -8.70 5.24
N ILE A 56 12.41 -7.74 6.15
CA ILE A 56 13.24 -7.56 7.35
C ILE A 56 13.11 -8.76 8.29
N ARG A 57 11.92 -9.35 8.43
CA ARG A 57 11.70 -10.51 9.31
C ARG A 57 12.29 -11.81 8.76
N TRP A 58 12.27 -11.99 7.45
CA TRP A 58 12.83 -13.19 6.80
C TRP A 58 14.29 -13.04 6.41
N ASP A 59 14.90 -11.88 6.68
CA ASP A 59 16.30 -11.58 6.33
C ASP A 59 16.59 -11.87 4.85
N SER A 60 15.61 -11.57 4.00
CA SER A 60 15.62 -11.94 2.59
C SER A 60 15.17 -10.78 1.71
N VAL A 61 15.96 -10.50 0.68
CA VAL A 61 15.69 -9.50 -0.35
C VAL A 61 14.90 -10.07 -1.53
N LEU A 62 14.44 -11.33 -1.46
CA LEU A 62 13.77 -11.99 -2.58
C LEU A 62 12.53 -11.23 -3.09
N TYR A 63 11.84 -10.51 -2.19
CA TYR A 63 10.64 -9.74 -2.54
C TYR A 63 10.92 -8.26 -2.85
N PHE A 64 12.18 -7.82 -2.81
CA PHE A 64 12.53 -6.42 -3.01
C PHE A 64 12.30 -5.97 -4.46
N ASP A 65 12.53 -6.86 -5.44
CA ASP A 65 12.25 -6.58 -6.85
C ASP A 65 10.74 -6.34 -7.08
N ALA A 66 9.90 -7.12 -6.40
CA ALA A 66 8.45 -6.93 -6.44
C ALA A 66 8.03 -5.59 -5.82
N VAL A 67 8.68 -5.16 -4.73
CA VAL A 67 8.44 -3.85 -4.10
C VAL A 67 8.70 -2.70 -5.08
N TRP A 68 9.82 -2.73 -5.81
CA TRP A 68 10.12 -1.73 -6.81
C TRP A 68 9.07 -1.67 -7.92
N ILE A 69 8.68 -2.82 -8.45
CA ILE A 69 7.65 -2.91 -9.50
C ILE A 69 6.31 -2.38 -8.98
N LEU A 70 5.86 -2.85 -7.80
CA LEU A 70 4.60 -2.41 -7.18
C LEU A 70 4.60 -0.91 -6.89
N THR A 71 5.73 -0.33 -6.50
CA THR A 71 5.86 1.11 -6.23
C THR A 71 5.66 1.92 -7.51
N LEU A 72 6.32 1.51 -8.61
CA LEU A 72 6.17 2.17 -9.91
C LEU A 72 4.77 2.01 -10.48
N VAL A 73 4.21 0.79 -10.43
CA VAL A 73 2.86 0.49 -10.93
C VAL A 73 1.80 1.21 -10.10
N GLY A 74 1.94 1.24 -8.77
CA GLY A 74 1.05 1.97 -7.87
C GLY A 74 1.03 3.46 -8.18
N PHE A 75 2.21 4.07 -8.31
CA PHE A 75 2.34 5.48 -8.68
C PHE A 75 1.73 5.79 -10.05
N LEU A 76 2.04 4.97 -11.07
CA LEU A 76 1.46 5.14 -12.41
C LEU A 76 -0.07 4.99 -12.37
N GLY A 77 -0.59 4.02 -11.62
CA GLY A 77 -2.02 3.82 -11.40
C GLY A 77 -2.69 5.07 -10.80
N SER A 78 -2.08 5.68 -9.79
CA SER A 78 -2.56 6.92 -9.17
C SER A 78 -2.65 8.08 -10.17
N VAL A 79 -1.60 8.27 -10.97
CA VAL A 79 -1.58 9.30 -12.03
C VAL A 79 -2.64 9.04 -13.09
N SER A 80 -2.81 7.78 -13.51
CA SER A 80 -3.86 7.39 -14.47
C SER A 80 -5.26 7.66 -13.93
N ILE A 81 -5.53 7.34 -12.66
CA ILE A 81 -6.82 7.61 -12.02
C ILE A 81 -7.07 9.11 -11.91
N ALA A 82 -6.06 9.89 -11.49
CA ALA A 82 -6.17 11.34 -11.42
C ALA A 82 -6.52 11.96 -12.79
N ARG A 83 -5.85 11.52 -13.86
CA ARG A 83 -6.17 11.97 -15.23
C ARG A 83 -7.55 11.55 -15.70
N PHE A 84 -7.99 10.35 -15.34
CA PHE A 84 -9.34 9.88 -15.65
C PHE A 84 -10.41 10.77 -15.01
N LEU A 85 -10.23 11.10 -13.72
CA LEU A 85 -11.13 11.96 -12.96
C LEU A 85 -11.19 13.39 -13.54
N GLU A 86 -10.06 13.91 -14.01
CA GLU A 86 -9.96 15.29 -14.54
C GLU A 86 -10.54 15.42 -15.96
N ARG A 87 -10.31 14.44 -16.84
CA ARG A 87 -10.61 14.55 -18.28
C ARG A 87 -11.69 13.61 -18.80
N GLY A 88 -12.19 12.69 -17.97
CA GLY A 88 -13.19 11.68 -18.35
C GLY A 88 -12.71 10.65 -19.37
N ARG A 89 -11.45 10.70 -19.80
CA ARG A 89 -10.82 9.75 -20.74
C ARG A 89 -9.37 9.47 -20.30
N VAL A 90 -9.04 8.19 -20.17
CA VAL A 90 -7.65 7.74 -20.15
C VAL A 90 -7.29 7.50 -21.62
N PHE A 91 -6.29 8.23 -22.12
CA PHE A 91 -5.85 8.32 -23.52
C PHE A 91 -6.66 9.30 -24.39
#